data_AF-W4LP70-F1
#
_entry.id   AF-W4LP70-F1
#
_cell.length_a   1.000
_cell.length_b   1.000
_cell.length_c   1.000
_cell.angle_alpha   90.00
_cell.angle_beta   90.00
_cell.angle_gamma   90.00
#
_symmetry.space_group_name_H-M   'P 1'
#
loop_
_entity.id
_entity.type
_entity.pdbx_description
1 polymer ?
#
loop_
_entity_poly.entity_id
_entity_poly.type
_entity_poly.pdbx_seq_one_letter_code
_entity_poly.pdbx_strand_id
1 'polypeptide(L)'
;MQEPKPITDPSELLHHIRRLSHEADWDTEELDDALRESGVDPDRLVSRVMADIGRHLRAGDAAPRPAARPLLIALRDSTRLPSSAIAEALDVPVPFLSMVSRHPKAVPEKWRQELARRAEQRLEIDPESVLQSFSAAFQFDRAAMRETSYTADAVQHYDDILERSGMTPDMRQFWQNLAGDA
;
A
#
# COMPACT_ATOMS: atom_id res chain seq x y z
N MET A 1 17.26 51.83 0.30
CA MET A 1 16.01 51.17 0.71
C MET A 1 15.80 50.02 -0.26
N GLN A 2 16.11 48.79 0.15
CA GLN A 2 15.93 47.59 -0.66
C GLN A 2 14.58 46.97 -0.29
N GLU A 3 13.72 46.72 -1.27
CA GLU A 3 12.42 46.07 -1.07
C GLU A 3 12.62 44.61 -0.62
N PRO A 4 11.82 44.10 0.33
CA PRO A 4 11.92 42.71 0.77
C PRO A 4 11.49 41.77 -0.36
N LYS A 5 12.36 40.81 -0.71
CA LYS A 5 12.06 39.78 -1.69
C LYS A 5 10.95 38.85 -1.17
N PRO A 6 9.91 38.55 -1.97
CA PRO A 6 8.88 37.61 -1.57
C PRO A 6 9.45 36.18 -1.49
N ILE A 7 9.36 35.58 -0.31
CA ILE A 7 9.76 34.19 -0.08
C ILE A 7 8.82 33.28 -0.89
N THR A 8 9.38 32.62 -1.90
CA THR A 8 8.60 31.81 -2.87
C THR A 8 8.74 30.31 -2.63
N ASP A 9 9.66 29.90 -1.76
CA ASP A 9 9.94 28.49 -1.43
C ASP A 9 9.47 28.15 0.01
N PRO A 10 8.59 27.13 0.18
CA PRO A 10 8.19 26.62 1.49
C PRO A 10 9.36 26.21 2.41
N SER A 11 10.48 25.75 1.85
CA SER A 11 11.67 25.38 2.63
C SER A 11 12.43 26.61 3.14
N GLU A 12 12.47 27.70 2.37
CA GLU A 12 13.03 28.98 2.81
C GLU A 12 12.18 29.62 3.91
N LEU A 13 10.85 29.51 3.81
CA LEU A 13 9.93 29.97 4.85
C LEU A 13 10.15 29.22 6.17
N LEU A 14 10.29 27.90 6.12
CA LEU A 14 10.56 27.08 7.31
C LEU A 14 11.94 27.35 7.91
N HIS A 15 12.96 27.55 7.09
CA HIS A 15 14.28 27.94 7.58
C HIS A 15 14.27 29.33 8.21
N HIS A 16 13.51 30.26 7.64
CA HIS A 16 13.33 31.60 8.18
C HIS A 16 12.62 31.54 9.53
N ILE A 17 11.45 30.89 9.63
CA ILE A 17 10.71 30.70 10.89
C ILE A 17 11.56 30.00 11.94
N ARG A 18 12.33 28.97 11.56
CA ARG A 18 13.19 28.22 12.48
C ARG A 18 14.39 29.01 12.98
N ARG A 19 14.94 29.90 12.14
CA ARG A 19 15.97 30.87 12.53
C ARG A 19 15.39 31.92 13.47
N LEU A 20 14.24 32.48 13.13
CA LEU A 20 13.52 33.46 13.95
C LEU A 20 13.16 32.90 15.34
N SER A 21 12.69 31.65 15.38
CA SER A 21 12.31 30.96 16.62
C SER A 21 13.49 30.54 17.51
N HIS A 22 14.73 30.51 17.00
CA HIS A 22 15.90 30.07 17.78
C HIS A 22 16.66 31.24 18.41
N GLU A 23 16.44 32.47 17.95
CA GLU A 23 17.24 33.64 18.33
C GLU A 23 16.55 34.57 19.34
N ALA A 24 15.28 34.35 19.73
CA ALA A 24 14.61 35.19 20.73
C ALA A 24 13.37 34.55 21.39
N ASP A 25 13.15 34.87 22.67
CA ASP A 25 11.89 34.67 23.40
C ASP A 25 10.85 35.70 22.91
N TRP A 26 10.33 35.50 21.70
CA TRP A 26 9.33 36.41 21.16
C TRP A 26 7.98 36.26 21.84
N ASP A 27 7.34 37.40 22.06
CA ASP A 27 5.93 37.41 22.37
C ASP A 27 5.09 37.20 21.10
N THR A 28 3.81 36.91 21.29
CA THR A 28 2.86 36.65 20.20
C THR A 28 2.67 37.85 19.27
N GLU A 29 2.94 39.07 19.73
CA GLU A 29 2.79 40.29 18.92
C GLU A 29 4.00 40.45 17.98
N GLU A 30 5.22 40.21 18.47
CA GLU A 30 6.45 40.24 17.68
C GLU A 30 6.46 39.21 16.54
N LEU A 31 5.90 38.02 16.79
CA LEU A 31 5.77 36.99 15.76
C LEU A 31 4.76 37.37 14.67
N ASP A 32 3.63 37.95 15.05
CA ASP A 32 2.58 38.41 14.13
C ASP A 32 3.11 39.51 13.21
N ASP A 33 3.86 40.46 13.77
CA ASP A 33 4.47 41.56 13.01
C ASP A 33 5.55 41.03 12.06
N ALA A 34 6.43 40.12 12.50
CA ALA A 34 7.46 39.52 11.64
C ALA A 34 6.86 38.74 10.45
N LEU A 35 5.75 38.03 10.68
CA LEU A 35 5.04 37.31 9.62
C LEU A 35 4.42 38.29 8.61
N ARG A 36 3.77 39.36 9.10
CA ARG A 36 3.18 40.40 8.24
C ARG A 36 4.24 41.16 7.45
N GLU A 37 5.37 41.52 8.05
CA GLU A 37 6.51 42.14 7.38
C GLU A 37 7.08 41.26 6.26
N SER A 38 7.03 39.94 6.45
CA SER A 38 7.42 38.94 5.45
C SER A 38 6.35 38.69 4.37
N GLY A 39 5.24 39.44 4.40
CA GLY A 39 4.12 39.29 3.46
C GLY A 39 3.25 38.05 3.72
N VAL A 40 3.38 37.43 4.89
CA VAL A 40 2.61 36.26 5.30
C VAL A 40 1.54 36.69 6.30
N ASP A 41 0.27 36.53 5.93
CA ASP A 41 -0.86 36.80 6.82
C ASP A 41 -0.97 35.66 7.87
N PRO A 42 -0.79 35.94 9.17
CA PRO A 42 -0.81 34.93 10.24
C PRO A 42 -2.14 34.16 10.30
N ASP A 43 -3.27 34.85 10.15
CA ASP A 43 -4.60 34.24 10.21
C ASP A 43 -4.83 33.28 9.04
N ARG A 44 -4.35 33.66 7.85
CA ARG A 44 -4.38 32.78 6.67
C ARG A 44 -3.43 31.60 6.81
N LEU A 45 -2.26 31.80 7.40
CA LEU A 45 -1.29 30.72 7.66
C LEU A 45 -1.90 29.70 8.62
N VAL A 46 -2.44 30.14 9.75
CA VAL A 46 -3.12 29.27 10.73
C VAL A 46 -4.31 28.57 10.09
N SER A 47 -5.16 29.29 9.34
CA SER A 47 -6.30 28.69 8.66
C SER A 47 -5.90 27.62 7.65
N ARG A 48 -4.81 27.84 6.90
CA ARG A 48 -4.26 26.88 5.94
C ARG A 48 -3.67 25.66 6.65
N VAL A 49 -2.91 25.86 7.73
CA VAL A 49 -2.33 24.78 8.53
C VAL A 49 -3.44 23.96 9.20
N MET A 50 -4.46 24.60 9.76
CA MET A 50 -5.61 23.91 10.36
C MET A 50 -6.44 23.17 9.31
N ALA A 51 -6.57 23.72 8.10
CA ALA A 51 -7.17 23.01 6.98
C ALA A 51 -6.33 21.80 6.53
N ASP A 52 -5.00 21.92 6.52
CA ASP A 52 -4.08 20.82 6.20
C ASP A 52 -4.06 19.74 7.28
N ILE A 53 -4.02 20.11 8.55
CA ILE A 53 -4.20 19.20 9.68
C ILE A 53 -5.56 18.54 9.59
N GLY A 54 -6.63 19.29 9.33
CA GLY A 54 -7.97 18.75 9.10
C GLY A 54 -8.03 17.78 7.91
N ARG A 55 -7.30 18.06 6.82
CA ARG A 55 -7.16 17.15 5.68
C ARG A 55 -6.36 15.91 6.02
N HIS A 56 -5.29 16.02 6.80
CA HIS A 56 -4.47 14.89 7.22
C HIS A 56 -5.16 14.02 8.26
N LEU A 57 -5.91 14.61 9.19
CA LEU A 57 -6.75 13.89 10.15
C LEU A 57 -7.92 13.19 9.43
N ARG A 58 -8.55 13.84 8.44
CA ARG A 58 -9.55 13.19 7.55
C ARG A 58 -8.93 12.17 6.59
N ALA A 59 -7.65 12.28 6.24
CA ALA A 59 -6.92 11.26 5.49
C ALA A 59 -6.52 10.06 6.39
N GLY A 60 -6.38 10.29 7.69
CA GLY A 60 -6.36 9.23 8.71
C GLY A 60 -7.73 8.56 8.89
N ASP A 61 -8.79 9.32 8.65
CA ASP A 61 -10.19 8.88 8.52
C ASP A 61 -10.53 8.51 7.05
N ALA A 62 -9.55 7.98 6.32
CA ALA A 62 -9.79 7.38 5.02
C ALA A 62 -10.96 6.39 5.17
N ALA A 63 -11.98 6.58 4.33
CA ALA A 63 -13.09 5.66 4.13
C ALA A 63 -12.61 4.21 4.35
N PRO A 64 -13.36 3.38 5.09
CA PRO A 64 -12.88 2.07 5.55
C PRO A 64 -12.15 1.40 4.41
N ARG A 65 -10.81 1.24 4.56
CA ARG A 65 -10.00 0.57 3.55
C ARG A 65 -10.77 -0.69 3.18
N PRO A 66 -11.12 -0.89 1.90
CA PRO A 66 -11.97 -2.01 1.53
C PRO A 66 -11.36 -3.26 2.14
N ALA A 67 -12.17 -4.03 2.87
CA ALA A 67 -11.71 -5.21 3.59
C ALA A 67 -10.82 -6.02 2.65
N ALA A 68 -9.61 -6.37 3.10
CA ALA A 68 -8.63 -7.06 2.27
C ALA A 68 -9.28 -8.28 1.61
N ARG A 69 -9.39 -8.22 0.28
CA ARG A 69 -10.02 -9.28 -0.51
C ARG A 69 -8.99 -10.33 -0.86
N PRO A 70 -9.39 -11.60 -1.04
CA PRO A 70 -8.50 -12.61 -1.60
C PRO A 70 -7.97 -12.17 -2.96
N LEU A 71 -6.68 -12.36 -3.20
CA LEU A 71 -6.01 -11.96 -4.44
C LEU A 71 -6.80 -12.32 -5.70
N LEU A 72 -7.25 -13.57 -5.83
CA LEU A 72 -7.94 -14.02 -7.04
C LEU A 72 -9.29 -13.31 -7.23
N ILE A 73 -9.98 -12.95 -6.14
CA ILE A 73 -11.22 -12.16 -6.19
C ILE A 73 -10.92 -10.73 -6.60
N ALA A 74 -9.89 -10.11 -6.00
CA ALA A 74 -9.48 -8.75 -6.34
C ALA A 74 -9.11 -8.64 -7.83
N LEU A 75 -8.29 -9.55 -8.34
CA LEU A 75 -7.90 -9.57 -9.76
C LEU A 75 -9.10 -9.76 -10.69
N ARG A 76 -10.05 -10.64 -10.34
CA ARG A 76 -11.27 -10.86 -11.13
C ARG A 76 -12.17 -9.65 -11.14
N ASP A 77 -12.35 -8.98 -10.01
CA ASP A 77 -13.22 -7.80 -9.92
C ASP A 77 -12.65 -6.63 -10.74
N SER A 78 -11.31 -6.46 -10.71
CA SER A 78 -10.61 -5.40 -11.46
C SER A 78 -10.60 -5.65 -12.97
N THR A 79 -10.39 -6.90 -13.40
CA THR A 79 -10.21 -7.22 -14.84
C THR A 79 -11.46 -7.76 -15.52
N ARG A 80 -12.44 -8.24 -14.76
CA ARG A 80 -13.60 -9.02 -15.23
C ARG A 80 -13.24 -10.29 -16.00
N LEU A 81 -11.99 -10.76 -15.88
CA LEU A 81 -11.50 -11.97 -16.54
C LEU A 81 -11.79 -13.23 -15.71
N PRO A 82 -12.01 -14.39 -16.36
CA PRO A 82 -12.08 -15.66 -15.64
C PRO A 82 -10.73 -16.03 -15.03
N SER A 83 -10.73 -16.83 -13.95
CA SER A 83 -9.51 -17.23 -13.23
C SER A 83 -8.46 -17.89 -14.12
N SER A 84 -8.87 -18.62 -15.16
CA SER A 84 -7.95 -19.22 -16.14
C SER A 84 -7.20 -18.18 -16.97
N ALA A 85 -7.89 -17.14 -17.44
CA ALA A 85 -7.27 -16.06 -18.21
C ALA A 85 -6.34 -15.20 -17.34
N ILE A 86 -6.69 -14.98 -16.07
CA ILE A 86 -5.82 -14.30 -15.10
C ILE A 86 -4.56 -15.12 -14.86
N ALA A 87 -4.70 -16.44 -14.66
CA ALA A 87 -3.58 -17.34 -14.46
C ALA A 87 -2.64 -17.37 -15.67
N GLU A 88 -3.21 -17.46 -16.87
CA GLU A 88 -2.48 -17.39 -18.13
C GLU A 88 -1.74 -16.05 -18.30
N ALA A 89 -2.40 -14.92 -18.04
CA ALA A 89 -1.77 -13.61 -18.14
C ALA A 89 -0.62 -13.41 -17.14
N LEU A 90 -0.72 -14.01 -15.96
CA LEU A 90 0.34 -13.98 -14.93
C LEU A 90 1.40 -15.06 -15.12
N ASP A 91 1.27 -15.90 -16.16
CA ASP A 91 2.13 -17.04 -16.44
C ASP A 91 2.31 -17.94 -15.20
N VAL A 92 1.19 -18.34 -14.61
CA VAL A 92 1.12 -19.25 -13.46
C VAL A 92 -0.08 -20.19 -13.57
N PRO A 93 -0.08 -21.36 -12.92
CA PRO A 93 -1.24 -22.25 -12.94
C PRO A 93 -2.39 -21.71 -12.08
N VAL A 94 -3.65 -22.01 -12.44
CA VAL A 94 -4.83 -21.67 -11.63
C VAL A 94 -4.76 -22.21 -10.19
N PRO A 95 -4.29 -23.46 -9.95
CA PRO A 95 -4.12 -23.96 -8.58
C PRO A 95 -3.15 -23.11 -7.76
N PHE A 96 -2.07 -22.60 -8.36
CA PHE A 96 -1.15 -21.69 -7.68
C PHE A 96 -1.84 -20.42 -7.18
N LEU A 97 -2.52 -19.70 -8.07
CA LEU A 97 -3.24 -18.47 -7.69
C LEU A 97 -4.30 -18.73 -6.62
N SER A 98 -4.97 -19.89 -6.70
CA SER A 98 -5.95 -20.30 -5.70
C SER A 98 -5.31 -20.51 -4.33
N MET A 99 -4.12 -21.12 -4.27
CA MET A 99 -3.37 -21.34 -3.03
C MET A 99 -2.83 -20.04 -2.44
N VAL A 100 -2.19 -19.21 -3.27
CA VAL A 100 -1.69 -17.87 -2.90
C VAL A 100 -2.83 -17.01 -2.33
N SER A 101 -3.99 -17.04 -2.98
CA SER A 101 -5.17 -16.28 -2.55
C SER A 101 -5.79 -16.79 -1.23
N ARG A 102 -5.60 -18.07 -0.87
CA ARG A 102 -6.12 -18.68 0.37
C ARG A 102 -5.14 -18.57 1.53
N HIS A 103 -3.84 -18.54 1.24
CA HIS A 103 -2.78 -18.56 2.23
C HIS A 103 -1.83 -17.35 2.09
N PRO A 104 -2.32 -16.10 2.11
CA PRO A 104 -1.51 -14.92 1.84
C PRO A 104 -0.31 -14.78 2.80
N LYS A 105 -0.44 -15.25 4.04
CA LYS A 105 0.63 -15.23 5.06
C LYS A 105 1.77 -16.21 4.77
N ALA A 106 1.53 -17.29 4.03
CA ALA A 106 2.55 -18.27 3.66
C ALA A 106 3.34 -17.85 2.41
N VAL A 107 2.92 -16.78 1.73
CA VAL A 107 3.56 -16.27 0.51
C VAL A 107 4.71 -15.34 0.89
N PRO A 108 5.97 -15.60 0.47
CA PRO A 108 7.11 -14.73 0.72
C PRO A 108 6.95 -13.33 0.10
N GLU A 109 7.54 -12.31 0.71
CA GLU A 109 7.40 -10.92 0.27
C GLU A 109 7.86 -10.70 -1.19
N LYS A 110 9.00 -11.29 -1.58
CA LYS A 110 9.51 -11.22 -2.97
C LYS A 110 8.50 -11.79 -3.99
N TRP A 111 7.72 -12.80 -3.63
CA TRP A 111 6.70 -13.33 -4.52
C TRP A 111 5.50 -12.40 -4.65
N ARG A 112 5.11 -11.73 -3.56
CA ARG A 112 4.02 -10.75 -3.59
C ARG A 112 4.38 -9.60 -4.52
N GLN A 113 5.62 -9.13 -4.43
CA GLN A 113 6.18 -8.09 -5.30
C GLN A 113 6.23 -8.56 -6.76
N GLU A 114 6.70 -9.78 -7.03
CA GLU A 114 6.72 -10.34 -8.38
C GLU A 114 5.31 -10.51 -8.96
N LEU A 115 4.34 -10.96 -8.16
CA LEU A 115 2.94 -11.05 -8.58
C LEU A 115 2.33 -9.67 -8.86
N ALA A 116 2.62 -8.67 -8.03
CA ALA A 116 2.18 -7.29 -8.25
C ALA A 116 2.79 -6.72 -9.54
N ARG A 117 4.10 -6.93 -9.75
CA ARG A 117 4.81 -6.53 -10.97
C ARG A 117 4.23 -7.19 -12.23
N ARG A 118 3.93 -8.48 -12.18
CA ARG A 118 3.29 -9.19 -13.30
C ARG A 118 1.88 -8.68 -13.56
N ALA A 119 1.10 -8.43 -12.51
CA ALA A 119 -0.26 -7.91 -12.63
C ALA A 119 -0.28 -6.49 -13.23
N GLU A 120 0.64 -5.62 -12.84
CA GLU A 120 0.82 -4.31 -13.47
C GLU A 120 1.15 -4.44 -14.95
N GLN A 121 2.16 -5.24 -15.29
CA GLN A 121 2.65 -5.36 -16.67
C GLN A 121 1.68 -6.06 -17.63
N ARG A 122 0.88 -6.99 -17.13
CA ARG A 122 0.07 -7.90 -17.97
C ARG A 122 -1.43 -7.65 -17.87
N LEU A 123 -1.89 -7.08 -16.77
CA LEU A 123 -3.30 -6.85 -16.50
C LEU A 123 -3.61 -5.36 -16.24
N GLU A 124 -2.60 -4.48 -16.28
CA GLU A 124 -2.74 -3.04 -16.02
C GLU A 124 -3.37 -2.74 -14.64
N ILE A 125 -3.07 -3.60 -13.65
CA ILE A 125 -3.58 -3.45 -12.28
C ILE A 125 -2.54 -2.74 -11.44
N ASP A 126 -3.00 -1.79 -10.63
CA ASP A 126 -2.18 -1.10 -9.63
C ASP A 126 -1.47 -2.09 -8.67
N PRO A 127 -0.14 -2.03 -8.54
CA PRO A 127 0.64 -2.90 -7.65
C PRO A 127 0.18 -2.83 -6.17
N GLU A 128 -0.19 -1.65 -5.66
CA GLU A 128 -0.59 -1.50 -4.26
C GLU A 128 -1.88 -2.26 -3.97
N SER A 129 -2.84 -2.24 -4.89
CA SER A 129 -4.07 -3.04 -4.82
C SER A 129 -3.79 -4.55 -4.72
N VAL A 130 -2.80 -5.04 -5.45
CA VAL A 130 -2.37 -6.43 -5.40
C VAL A 130 -1.73 -6.77 -4.05
N LEU A 131 -0.82 -5.91 -3.57
CA LEU A 131 -0.15 -6.10 -2.28
C LEU A 131 -1.13 -6.04 -1.09
N GLN A 132 -2.17 -5.19 -1.18
CA GLN A 132 -3.22 -5.12 -0.18
C GLN A 132 -3.94 -6.45 0.01
N SER A 133 -4.04 -7.27 -1.04
CA SER A 133 -4.67 -8.60 -0.99
C SER A 133 -3.91 -9.60 -0.10
N PHE A 134 -2.66 -9.30 0.27
CA PHE A 134 -1.84 -10.12 1.16
C PHE A 134 -1.84 -9.64 2.62
N SER A 135 -2.43 -8.48 2.89
CA SER A 135 -2.36 -7.82 4.22
C SER A 135 -3.19 -8.50 5.30
N ALA A 136 -4.23 -9.25 4.93
CA ALA A 136 -5.05 -10.00 5.89
C ALA A 136 -5.23 -11.46 5.44
N ALA A 137 -5.30 -12.36 6.42
CA ALA A 137 -5.76 -13.72 6.16
C ALA A 137 -7.27 -13.68 5.90
N PHE A 138 -7.69 -14.01 4.68
CA PHE A 138 -9.10 -14.07 4.37
C PHE A 138 -9.68 -15.42 4.84
N GLN A 139 -10.56 -15.37 5.82
CA GLN A 139 -11.39 -16.51 6.16
C GLN A 139 -12.66 -16.40 5.32
N PHE A 140 -12.86 -17.33 4.39
CA PHE A 140 -14.17 -17.46 3.76
C PHE A 140 -15.18 -17.86 4.84
N ASP A 141 -16.22 -17.06 5.04
CA ASP A 141 -17.42 -17.50 5.74
C ASP A 141 -18.00 -18.68 4.95
N ARG A 142 -17.67 -19.90 5.38
CA ARG A 142 -18.19 -21.13 4.80
C ARG A 142 -19.66 -21.21 5.19
N ALA A 143 -20.54 -20.89 4.25
CA ALA A 143 -21.95 -21.22 4.35
C ALA A 143 -22.10 -22.70 4.73
N ALA A 144 -22.88 -22.95 5.78
CA ALA A 144 -23.03 -24.22 6.46
C ALA A 144 -23.40 -25.36 5.50
N MET A 145 -22.42 -26.13 5.02
CA MET A 145 -22.62 -27.45 4.46
C MET A 145 -21.28 -28.19 4.40
N ARG A 146 -20.99 -28.97 5.45
CA ARG A 146 -20.28 -30.27 5.50
C ARG A 146 -19.54 -30.45 6.83
N GLU A 147 -19.87 -31.54 7.54
CA GLU A 147 -19.26 -32.00 8.81
C GLU A 147 -17.86 -32.61 8.64
N THR A 148 -17.06 -32.12 7.70
CA THR A 148 -15.66 -32.54 7.57
C THR A 148 -14.77 -31.32 7.60
N SER A 149 -14.22 -31.05 8.78
CA SER A 149 -13.15 -30.08 8.98
C SER A 149 -11.96 -30.54 8.13
N TYR A 150 -11.76 -29.92 6.96
CA TYR A 150 -10.52 -30.01 6.18
C TYR A 150 -9.38 -29.27 6.90
N THR A 151 -9.18 -29.55 8.19
CA THR A 151 -8.02 -29.12 8.98
C THR A 151 -6.81 -30.04 8.75
N ALA A 152 -6.86 -30.93 7.75
CA ALA A 152 -5.81 -31.91 7.51
C ALA A 152 -4.68 -31.41 6.60
N ASP A 153 -4.78 -30.20 6.06
CA ASP A 153 -3.81 -29.68 5.09
C ASP A 153 -3.53 -28.20 5.38
N ALA A 154 -2.99 -27.94 6.57
CA ALA A 154 -2.48 -26.62 6.90
C ALA A 154 -1.23 -26.39 6.05
N VAL A 155 -1.40 -25.76 4.89
CA VAL A 155 -0.30 -25.11 4.16
C VAL A 155 0.26 -24.05 5.09
N GLN A 156 1.35 -24.42 5.77
CA GLN A 156 2.05 -23.57 6.73
C GLN A 156 3.30 -22.96 6.10
N HIS A 157 3.85 -23.64 5.08
CA HIS A 157 5.10 -23.26 4.46
C HIS A 157 4.94 -23.01 2.96
N TYR A 158 5.86 -22.23 2.42
CA TYR A 158 5.87 -21.85 1.00
C TYR A 158 6.06 -23.07 0.08
N ASP A 159 6.79 -24.10 0.53
CA ASP A 159 6.99 -25.36 -0.20
C ASP A 159 5.67 -26.09 -0.45
N ASP A 160 4.74 -26.05 0.51
CA ASP A 160 3.41 -26.66 0.38
C ASP A 160 2.61 -26.02 -0.77
N ILE A 161 2.80 -24.72 -1.02
CA ILE A 161 2.16 -24.00 -2.13
C ILE A 161 2.73 -24.52 -3.46
N LEU A 162 4.04 -24.68 -3.57
CA LEU A 162 4.71 -25.13 -4.79
C LEU A 162 4.37 -26.57 -5.15
N GLU A 163 4.33 -27.47 -4.17
CA GLU A 163 4.00 -28.87 -4.40
C GLU A 163 2.58 -29.04 -4.94
N ARG A 164 1.64 -28.22 -4.43
CA ARG A 164 0.22 -28.29 -4.77
C ARG A 164 -0.18 -27.40 -5.95
N SER A 165 0.74 -26.58 -6.44
CA SER A 165 0.49 -25.57 -7.49
C SER A 165 0.30 -26.16 -8.89
N GLY A 166 0.72 -27.41 -9.13
CA GLY A 166 0.74 -27.98 -10.47
C GLY A 166 1.72 -27.29 -11.44
N MET A 167 2.70 -26.55 -10.91
CA MET A 167 3.75 -25.90 -11.73
C MET A 167 4.65 -26.90 -12.45
N THR A 168 5.13 -26.49 -13.62
CA THR A 168 6.22 -27.16 -14.32
C THR A 168 7.52 -27.07 -13.49
N PRO A 169 8.49 -27.99 -13.71
CA PRO A 169 9.76 -27.95 -12.98
C PRO A 169 10.50 -26.62 -13.09
N ASP A 170 10.56 -26.04 -14.29
CA ASP A 170 11.26 -24.78 -14.54
C ASP A 170 10.63 -23.61 -13.77
N MET A 171 9.30 -23.53 -13.78
CA MET A 171 8.57 -22.50 -13.06
C MET A 171 8.70 -22.68 -11.55
N ARG A 172 8.67 -23.93 -11.06
CA ARG A 172 8.93 -24.23 -9.64
C ARG A 172 10.31 -23.76 -9.22
N GLN A 173 11.34 -24.06 -10.01
CA GLN A 173 12.71 -23.62 -9.73
C GLN A 173 12.84 -22.09 -9.69
N PHE A 174 12.17 -21.38 -10.61
CA PHE A 174 12.13 -19.92 -10.60
C PHE A 174 11.61 -19.38 -9.26
N TRP A 175 10.45 -19.87 -8.81
CA TRP A 175 9.82 -19.41 -7.57
C TRP A 175 10.63 -19.83 -6.32
N GLN A 176 11.29 -21.00 -6.35
CA GLN A 176 12.23 -21.42 -5.30
C GLN A 176 13.45 -20.51 -5.21
N ASN A 177 14.10 -20.20 -6.33
CA ASN A 177 15.25 -19.30 -6.38
C ASN A 177 14.87 -17.89 -5.90
N LEU A 178 13.70 -17.41 -6.30
CA LEU A 178 13.19 -16.10 -5.87
C LEU A 178 13.01 -16.03 -4.34
N ALA A 179 12.70 -17.15 -3.68
CA ALA A 179 12.61 -17.24 -2.23
C ALA A 179 13.99 -17.41 -1.54
N GLY A 180 14.95 -18.07 -2.21
CA GLY A 180 16.25 -18.46 -1.66
C GLY A 180 17.37 -17.42 -1.71
N ASP A 181 17.23 -16.31 -2.44
CA ASP A 181 18.23 -15.21 -2.46
C ASP A 181 18.23 -14.36 -1.16
N ALA A 182 18.31 -15.00 0.01
CA ALA A 182 18.40 -14.38 1.33
C ALA A 182 19.73 -14.72 2.01
#